data_AF-A0AAI9HWD8-F1
#
_entry.id   AF-A0AAI9HWD8-F1
#
_cell.length_a   1.000
_cell.length_b   1.000
_cell.length_c   1.000
_cell.angle_alpha   90.00
_cell.angle_beta   90.00
_cell.angle_gamma   90.00
#
_symmetry.space_group_name_H-M   'P 1'
#
loop_
_entity.id
_entity.type
_entity.pdbx_description
1 polymer ?
#
loop_
_entity_poly.entity_id
_entity_poly.type
_entity_poly.pdbx_seq_one_letter_code
_entity_poly.pdbx_strand_id
1 'polypeptide(L)'
;NKYFKAGEPAWANACVGENGNPSYAEYYKGYSKAANVLLDAVIANKGVHLWTDSFIYPICFNFRHSIELRLKDICQNYISEIFAIKNEPFNFDHTGSHDIGRIWGFVKQNSVKAERNSEKFIEEIDEFIMELSTIDSTGQVFRYPFSNGSERHLVREGIINVIDLKTQFNRVELELDEFSNFMSDALINYQLGYFSGVLSRNDLVDIANRLPDRCAWCDPDFLQVKDELKLKYDLTNRAFSKAINIIETTHDLAKMIGLELQLYGCDESDIKLAFLMSKFFLRHRNINQLTVVSGTINPCNGHNAAIILEQIKVSLKRKDILHRKFRDRFNSISISGILALFYGDHSNSKGYQREFERRAGNEANFEDLMHVIEKLNFNKDVINNLYNLGHARLADKLKSKFKIPG
;
A
#
# COMPACT_ATOMS: atom_id res chain seq x y z
N ASN A 1 31.08 -14.66 18.66
CA ASN A 1 31.57 -13.41 18.04
C ASN A 1 32.02 -12.45 19.15
N LYS A 2 33.26 -11.92 19.12
CA LYS A 2 33.81 -11.10 20.23
C LYS A 2 33.24 -9.67 20.26
N TYR A 3 33.11 -9.06 19.08
CA TYR A 3 32.73 -7.65 18.92
C TYR A 3 31.29 -7.46 18.41
N PHE A 4 30.77 -8.40 17.62
CA PHE A 4 29.39 -8.35 17.09
C PHE A 4 28.47 -9.31 17.88
N LYS A 5 28.01 -8.89 19.06
CA LYS A 5 27.19 -9.70 19.97
C LYS A 5 26.10 -8.84 20.63
N ALA A 6 25.03 -9.46 21.09
CA ALA A 6 24.02 -8.80 21.92
C ALA A 6 24.62 -8.36 23.27
N GLY A 7 24.02 -7.33 23.86
CA GLY A 7 24.38 -6.81 25.18
C GLY A 7 23.21 -6.13 25.89
N GLU A 8 23.46 -5.64 27.10
CA GLU A 8 22.54 -4.79 27.84
C GLU A 8 22.93 -3.31 27.70
N PRO A 9 21.96 -2.39 27.60
CA PRO A 9 20.53 -2.64 27.68
C PRO A 9 19.94 -3.21 26.38
N ALA A 10 18.92 -4.09 26.50
CA ALA A 10 18.32 -4.77 25.35
C ALA A 10 17.84 -3.83 24.20
N TRP A 11 17.41 -2.60 24.51
CA TRP A 11 16.97 -1.63 23.48
C TRP A 11 18.10 -1.18 22.54
N ALA A 12 19.36 -1.34 22.94
CA ALA A 12 20.52 -0.99 22.13
C ALA A 12 20.98 -2.13 21.20
N ASN A 13 20.30 -3.28 21.22
CA ASN A 13 20.56 -4.39 20.30
C ASN A 13 19.83 -4.18 18.98
N ALA A 14 20.52 -4.39 17.86
CA ALA A 14 19.90 -4.50 16.54
C ALA A 14 19.62 -5.97 16.20
N CYS A 15 18.41 -6.26 15.70
CA CYS A 15 18.08 -7.57 15.12
C CYS A 15 18.54 -7.59 13.65
N VAL A 16 19.53 -8.43 13.34
CA VAL A 16 20.12 -8.54 11.99
C VAL A 16 20.09 -9.98 11.49
N GLY A 17 20.36 -10.19 10.20
CA GLY A 17 20.29 -11.52 9.57
C GLY A 17 18.87 -12.09 9.65
N GLU A 18 18.75 -13.41 9.83
CA GLU A 18 17.45 -14.10 9.90
C GLU A 18 16.56 -13.62 11.06
N ASN A 19 17.14 -13.10 12.14
CA ASN A 19 16.37 -12.61 13.29
C ASN A 19 15.62 -11.30 12.99
N GLY A 20 16.21 -10.42 12.17
CA GLY A 20 15.55 -9.20 11.71
C GLY A 20 14.86 -9.36 10.35
N ASN A 21 15.31 -10.34 9.55
CA ASN A 21 14.95 -10.58 8.16
C ASN A 21 14.74 -9.29 7.33
N PRO A 22 15.71 -8.34 7.32
CA PRO A 22 15.54 -7.07 6.64
C PRO A 22 15.42 -7.25 5.13
N SER A 23 14.48 -6.53 4.53
CA SER A 23 14.33 -6.37 3.08
C SER A 23 15.25 -5.25 2.57
N TYR A 24 15.24 -5.00 1.25
CA TYR A 24 15.90 -3.81 0.69
C TYR A 24 15.45 -2.51 1.37
N ALA A 25 14.18 -2.43 1.81
CA ALA A 25 13.61 -1.26 2.45
C ALA A 25 14.35 -0.84 3.71
N GLU A 26 14.66 -1.77 4.60
CA GLU A 26 15.41 -1.47 5.81
C GLU A 26 16.82 -0.96 5.49
N TYR A 27 17.48 -1.53 4.48
CA TYR A 27 18.82 -1.10 4.07
C TYR A 27 18.81 0.28 3.42
N TYR A 28 18.02 0.49 2.36
CA TYR A 28 18.06 1.76 1.65
C TYR A 28 17.56 2.92 2.52
N LYS A 29 16.56 2.71 3.39
CA LYS A 29 16.12 3.71 4.36
C LYS A 29 17.19 3.98 5.40
N GLY A 30 17.89 2.93 5.86
CA GLY A 30 19.02 3.07 6.78
C GLY A 30 20.13 3.94 6.22
N TYR A 31 20.57 3.67 4.99
CA TYR A 31 21.60 4.47 4.31
C TYR A 31 21.14 5.90 4.05
N SER A 32 19.90 6.10 3.60
CA SER A 32 19.39 7.44 3.37
C SER A 32 19.31 8.25 4.66
N LYS A 33 18.76 7.65 5.72
CA LYS A 33 18.67 8.27 7.04
C LYS A 33 20.04 8.60 7.61
N ALA A 34 21.03 7.72 7.42
CA ALA A 34 22.40 7.98 7.85
C ALA A 34 22.98 9.22 7.14
N ALA A 35 22.83 9.30 5.81
CA ALA A 35 23.29 10.46 5.05
C ALA A 35 22.58 11.76 5.46
N ASN A 36 21.26 11.72 5.66
CA ASN A 36 20.50 12.88 6.11
C ASN A 36 20.90 13.35 7.52
N VAL A 37 21.10 12.43 8.47
CA VAL A 37 21.61 12.76 9.81
C VAL A 37 22.99 13.41 9.75
N LEU A 38 23.88 12.91 8.88
CA LEU A 38 25.21 13.50 8.68
C LEU A 38 25.13 14.89 8.04
N LEU A 39 24.28 15.07 7.03
CA LEU A 39 24.02 16.38 6.41
C LEU A 39 23.52 17.39 7.43
N ASP A 40 22.52 17.01 8.24
CA ASP A 40 21.97 17.85 9.30
C ASP A 40 23.04 18.28 10.30
N ALA A 41 23.87 17.33 10.75
CA ALA A 41 24.92 17.60 11.71
C ALA A 41 25.99 18.56 11.13
N VAL A 42 26.44 18.33 9.90
CA VAL A 42 27.43 19.20 9.22
C VAL A 42 26.88 20.60 9.00
N ILE A 43 25.64 20.72 8.52
CA ILE A 43 24.97 22.00 8.25
C ILE A 43 24.77 22.79 9.55
N ALA A 44 24.21 22.14 10.59
CA ALA A 44 23.98 22.78 11.88
C ALA A 44 25.29 23.25 12.54
N ASN A 45 26.36 22.47 12.35
CA ASN A 45 27.68 22.79 12.86
C ASN A 45 28.44 23.82 12.00
N LYS A 46 27.99 24.12 10.78
CA LYS A 46 28.62 25.03 9.82
C LYS A 46 30.10 24.70 9.55
N GLY A 47 30.46 23.42 9.58
CA GLY A 47 31.82 22.97 9.29
C GLY A 47 32.87 23.27 10.37
N VAL A 48 32.49 23.69 11.58
CA VAL A 48 33.44 24.11 12.64
C VAL A 48 34.16 22.92 13.30
N HIS A 49 33.40 21.91 13.73
CA HIS A 49 33.86 20.68 14.38
C HIS A 49 33.56 19.43 13.56
N LEU A 50 32.52 19.48 12.72
CA LEU A 50 32.15 18.46 11.76
C LEU A 50 32.49 18.98 10.37
N TRP A 51 33.76 18.80 9.97
CA TRP A 51 34.29 19.38 8.74
C TRP A 51 33.59 18.80 7.52
N THR A 52 33.05 19.69 6.68
CA THR A 52 32.35 19.32 5.45
C THR A 52 33.20 18.41 4.57
N ASP A 53 34.48 18.73 4.40
CA ASP A 53 35.43 17.99 3.57
C ASP A 53 35.63 16.53 4.03
N SER A 54 35.47 16.25 5.33
CA SER A 54 35.61 14.90 5.87
C SER A 54 34.32 14.09 5.72
N PHE A 55 33.16 14.74 5.85
CA PHE A 55 31.86 14.08 5.84
C PHE A 55 31.24 13.98 4.44
N ILE A 56 31.67 14.78 3.47
CA ILE A 56 31.06 14.78 2.12
C ILE A 56 31.14 13.41 1.44
N TYR A 57 32.26 12.70 1.58
CA TYR A 57 32.46 11.37 0.99
C TYR A 57 31.50 10.31 1.57
N PRO A 58 31.44 10.07 2.90
CA PRO A 58 30.47 9.12 3.45
C PRO A 58 29.01 9.54 3.24
N ILE A 59 28.70 10.84 3.21
CA ILE A 59 27.36 11.34 2.85
C ILE A 59 26.98 10.90 1.44
N CYS A 60 27.80 11.23 0.45
CA CYS A 60 27.55 10.90 -0.95
C CYS A 60 27.54 9.38 -1.19
N PHE A 61 28.41 8.62 -0.52
CA PHE A 61 28.39 7.15 -0.60
C PHE A 61 27.08 6.56 -0.09
N ASN A 62 26.64 6.95 1.12
CA ASN A 62 25.40 6.46 1.71
C ASN A 62 24.19 6.80 0.82
N PHE A 63 24.15 8.02 0.30
CA PHE A 63 23.11 8.45 -0.61
C PHE A 63 23.07 7.62 -1.90
N ARG A 64 24.21 7.55 -2.61
CA ARG A 64 24.33 6.79 -3.85
C ARG A 64 23.96 5.33 -3.66
N HIS A 65 24.38 4.73 -2.55
CA HIS A 65 24.06 3.34 -2.26
C HIS A 65 22.58 3.14 -1.89
N SER A 66 21.94 4.11 -1.22
CA SER A 66 20.49 4.11 -1.03
C SER A 66 19.74 4.09 -2.37
N ILE A 67 20.15 4.92 -3.35
CA ILE A 67 19.53 4.91 -4.68
C ILE A 67 19.73 3.55 -5.36
N GLU A 68 20.95 2.99 -5.39
CA GLU A 68 21.20 1.67 -5.99
C GLU A 68 20.24 0.61 -5.42
N LEU A 69 20.09 0.55 -4.10
CA LEU A 69 19.25 -0.43 -3.43
C LEU A 69 17.76 -0.22 -3.71
N ARG A 70 17.29 1.03 -3.78
CA ARG A 70 15.91 1.35 -4.19
C ARG A 70 15.62 0.90 -5.62
N LEU A 71 16.55 1.15 -6.55
CA LEU A 71 16.40 0.71 -7.94
C LEU A 71 16.42 -0.81 -8.07
N LYS A 72 17.26 -1.50 -7.26
CA LYS A 72 17.26 -2.97 -7.18
C LYS A 72 15.95 -3.51 -6.62
N ASP A 73 15.40 -2.88 -5.59
CA ASP A 73 14.08 -3.23 -5.04
C ASP A 73 12.99 -3.13 -6.11
N ILE A 74 12.94 -2.00 -6.84
CA ILE A 74 11.95 -1.80 -7.91
C ILE A 74 12.09 -2.87 -9.01
N CYS A 75 13.32 -3.18 -9.40
CA CYS A 75 13.63 -4.18 -10.39
C CYS A 75 13.21 -5.60 -9.95
N GLN A 76 13.61 -5.98 -8.73
CA GLN A 76 13.51 -7.35 -8.22
C GLN A 76 12.17 -7.70 -7.59
N ASN A 77 11.49 -6.74 -6.96
CA ASN A 77 10.27 -7.00 -6.18
C ASN A 77 9.00 -6.52 -6.88
N TYR A 78 9.09 -5.65 -7.89
CA TYR A 78 7.90 -5.18 -8.62
C TYR A 78 7.94 -5.50 -10.11
N ILE A 79 8.98 -5.07 -10.85
CA ILE A 79 9.04 -5.26 -12.32
C ILE A 79 9.06 -6.75 -12.67
N SER A 80 9.93 -7.54 -12.04
CA SER A 80 10.03 -8.99 -12.22
C SER A 80 8.69 -9.71 -11.99
N GLU A 81 8.00 -9.38 -10.90
CA GLU A 81 6.74 -10.00 -10.49
C GLU A 81 5.60 -9.63 -11.44
N ILE A 82 5.51 -8.36 -11.86
CA ILE A 82 4.54 -7.93 -12.87
C ILE A 82 4.81 -8.61 -14.22
N PHE A 83 6.09 -8.74 -14.62
CA PHE A 83 6.45 -9.46 -15.84
C PHE A 83 6.10 -10.94 -15.75
N ALA A 84 6.32 -11.59 -14.60
CA ALA A 84 5.90 -12.97 -14.38
C ALA A 84 4.38 -13.14 -14.56
N ILE A 85 3.57 -12.22 -14.00
CA ILE A 85 2.11 -12.21 -14.17
C ILE A 85 1.71 -12.02 -15.65
N LYS A 86 2.44 -11.16 -16.37
CA LYS A 86 2.22 -10.88 -17.79
C LYS A 86 2.81 -11.95 -18.73
N ASN A 87 3.57 -12.92 -18.23
CA ASN A 87 4.39 -13.86 -19.01
C ASN A 87 5.41 -13.15 -19.92
N GLU A 88 5.97 -12.04 -19.45
CA GLU A 88 7.02 -11.29 -20.13
C GLU A 88 8.42 -11.73 -19.63
N PRO A 89 9.45 -11.74 -20.50
CA PRO A 89 10.79 -12.13 -20.09
C PRO A 89 11.46 -11.08 -19.19
N PHE A 90 12.09 -11.54 -18.11
CA PHE A 90 12.91 -10.72 -17.23
C PHE A 90 14.37 -11.16 -17.31
N ASN A 91 15.18 -10.39 -18.06
CA ASN A 91 16.59 -10.72 -18.31
C ASN A 91 17.50 -9.60 -17.79
N PHE A 92 17.77 -9.60 -16.49
CA PHE A 92 18.70 -8.64 -15.88
C PHE A 92 19.39 -9.19 -14.63
N ASP A 93 20.73 -9.15 -14.62
CA ASP A 93 21.53 -9.44 -13.43
C ASP A 93 21.53 -8.24 -12.48
N HIS A 94 20.43 -8.11 -11.74
CA HIS A 94 20.29 -7.11 -10.68
C HIS A 94 21.18 -7.43 -9.47
N THR A 95 21.58 -8.69 -9.28
CA THR A 95 22.38 -9.13 -8.13
C THR A 95 23.85 -8.72 -8.26
N GLY A 96 24.46 -8.96 -9.43
CA GLY A 96 25.87 -8.68 -9.69
C GLY A 96 26.13 -7.29 -10.25
N SER A 97 25.14 -6.63 -10.85
CA SER A 97 25.32 -5.27 -11.33
C SER A 97 25.32 -4.29 -10.16
N HIS A 98 26.44 -3.58 -9.99
CA HIS A 98 26.54 -2.40 -9.12
C HIS A 98 26.59 -1.10 -9.93
N ASP A 99 26.51 -1.17 -11.25
CA ASP A 99 26.50 -0.01 -12.13
C ASP A 99 25.11 0.62 -12.11
N ILE A 100 24.99 1.79 -11.47
CA ILE A 100 23.71 2.47 -11.26
C ILE A 100 23.07 2.93 -12.57
N GLY A 101 23.88 3.29 -13.58
CA GLY A 101 23.39 3.65 -14.91
C GLY A 101 22.79 2.46 -15.64
N ARG A 102 23.41 1.28 -15.55
CA ARG A 102 22.84 0.04 -16.11
C ARG A 102 21.55 -0.37 -15.41
N ILE A 103 21.52 -0.30 -14.08
CA ILE A 103 20.32 -0.62 -13.29
C ILE A 103 19.21 0.37 -13.65
N TRP A 104 19.50 1.67 -13.68
CA TRP A 104 18.53 2.70 -14.04
C TRP A 104 18.02 2.54 -15.46
N GLY A 105 18.89 2.30 -16.45
CA GLY A 105 18.48 2.05 -17.82
C GLY A 105 17.49 0.88 -17.93
N PHE A 106 17.73 -0.19 -17.16
CA PHE A 106 16.78 -1.31 -17.09
C PHE A 106 15.45 -0.90 -16.42
N VAL A 107 15.50 -0.25 -15.26
CA VAL A 107 14.28 0.19 -14.53
C VAL A 107 13.46 1.16 -15.36
N LYS A 108 14.10 2.18 -15.95
CA LYS A 108 13.48 3.17 -16.84
C LYS A 108 12.73 2.51 -17.99
N GLN A 109 13.37 1.58 -18.69
CA GLN A 109 12.75 0.93 -19.85
C GLN A 109 11.62 -0.04 -19.44
N ASN A 110 11.81 -0.81 -18.36
CA ASN A 110 10.93 -1.93 -18.05
C ASN A 110 9.81 -1.58 -17.08
N SER A 111 9.94 -0.52 -16.27
CA SER A 111 8.84 -0.03 -15.44
C SER A 111 7.67 0.45 -16.29
N VAL A 112 7.90 1.16 -17.40
CA VAL A 112 6.83 1.58 -18.32
C VAL A 112 6.16 0.39 -19.02
N LYS A 113 6.91 -0.67 -19.33
CA LYS A 113 6.32 -1.91 -19.88
C LYS A 113 5.51 -2.67 -18.82
N ALA A 114 5.99 -2.67 -17.58
CA ALA A 114 5.32 -3.31 -16.46
C ALA A 114 4.04 -2.56 -16.09
N GLU A 115 4.14 -1.25 -15.93
CA GLU A 115 3.06 -0.32 -15.60
C GLU A 115 3.29 1.01 -16.32
N ARG A 116 2.51 1.28 -17.35
CA ARG A 116 2.73 2.40 -18.29
C ARG A 116 2.62 3.79 -17.67
N ASN A 117 1.96 3.92 -16.53
CA ASN A 117 1.88 5.19 -15.81
C ASN A 117 3.14 5.50 -14.97
N SER A 118 4.19 4.67 -15.07
CA SER A 118 5.50 4.91 -14.42
C SER A 118 6.28 6.09 -15.00
N GLU A 119 5.96 6.54 -16.22
CA GLU A 119 6.72 7.57 -16.95
C GLU A 119 6.91 8.86 -16.17
N LYS A 120 5.88 9.32 -15.44
CA LYS A 120 5.96 10.54 -14.62
C LYS A 120 7.08 10.50 -13.57
N PHE A 121 7.35 9.33 -12.98
CA PHE A 121 8.41 9.21 -11.96
C PHE A 121 9.78 9.21 -12.60
N ILE A 122 9.89 8.65 -13.80
CA ILE A 122 11.12 8.67 -14.60
C ILE A 122 11.50 10.12 -14.92
N GLU A 123 10.55 10.92 -15.40
CA GLU A 123 10.77 12.32 -15.77
C GLU A 123 11.36 13.14 -14.61
N GLU A 124 10.91 12.90 -13.37
CA GLU A 124 11.35 13.64 -12.18
C GLU A 124 12.77 13.29 -11.70
N ILE A 125 13.24 12.06 -11.94
CA ILE A 125 14.52 11.55 -11.36
C ILE A 125 15.60 11.22 -12.39
N ASP A 126 15.29 11.15 -13.68
CA ASP A 126 16.20 10.68 -14.74
C ASP A 126 17.48 11.53 -14.82
N GLU A 127 17.34 12.86 -14.86
CA GLU A 127 18.48 13.78 -14.93
C GLU A 127 19.46 13.54 -13.77
N PHE A 128 18.92 13.44 -12.56
CA PHE A 128 19.71 13.26 -11.35
C PHE A 128 20.47 11.93 -11.35
N ILE A 129 19.79 10.82 -11.67
CA ILE A 129 20.41 9.50 -11.66
C ILE A 129 21.46 9.38 -12.76
N MET A 130 21.24 10.01 -13.92
CA MET A 130 22.21 10.02 -15.03
C MET A 130 23.45 10.86 -14.70
N GLU A 131 23.28 12.02 -14.05
CA GLU A 131 24.40 12.81 -13.54
C GLU A 131 25.19 12.02 -12.48
N LEU A 132 24.50 11.45 -11.49
CA LEU A 132 25.12 10.61 -10.46
C LEU A 132 25.84 9.40 -11.07
N SER A 133 25.29 8.78 -12.10
CA SER A 133 25.94 7.67 -12.81
C SER A 133 27.21 8.11 -13.54
N THR A 134 27.28 9.36 -14.00
CA THR A 134 28.48 9.91 -14.64
C THR A 134 29.58 10.17 -13.60
N ILE A 135 29.19 10.59 -12.40
CA ILE A 135 30.11 10.86 -11.28
C ILE A 135 30.57 9.56 -10.62
N ASP A 136 29.66 8.64 -10.29
CA ASP A 136 29.95 7.41 -9.53
C ASP A 136 29.06 6.21 -9.95
N SER A 137 29.32 5.68 -11.15
CA SER A 137 28.59 4.53 -11.69
C SER A 137 28.62 3.31 -10.77
N THR A 138 29.79 2.96 -10.22
CA THR A 138 30.04 1.70 -9.48
C THR A 138 30.11 1.86 -7.96
N GLY A 139 29.91 3.07 -7.44
CA GLY A 139 29.96 3.37 -6.02
C GLY A 139 31.37 3.48 -5.46
N GLN A 140 32.39 3.65 -6.28
CA GLN A 140 33.81 3.65 -5.86
C GLN A 140 34.32 5.06 -5.58
N VAL A 141 33.81 6.06 -6.28
CA VAL A 141 34.33 7.44 -6.31
C VAL A 141 34.24 8.11 -4.95
N PHE A 142 33.17 7.87 -4.20
CA PHE A 142 33.02 8.42 -2.85
C PHE A 142 33.64 7.54 -1.75
N ARG A 143 34.18 6.37 -2.08
CA ARG A 143 34.85 5.47 -1.12
C ARG A 143 36.36 5.59 -1.14
N TYR A 144 36.94 5.78 -2.32
CA TYR A 144 38.38 5.76 -2.51
C TYR A 144 38.85 7.06 -3.16
N PRO A 145 40.01 7.61 -2.75
CA PRO A 145 40.53 8.85 -3.33
C PRO A 145 41.08 8.69 -4.76
N PHE A 146 41.42 7.46 -5.15
CA PHE A 146 41.97 7.13 -6.46
C PHE A 146 41.24 5.96 -7.10
N SER A 147 41.19 5.95 -8.42
CA SER A 147 40.71 4.83 -9.22
C SER A 147 41.70 3.66 -9.18
N ASN A 148 41.31 2.51 -9.72
CA ASN A 148 42.22 1.38 -9.93
C ASN A 148 43.42 1.74 -10.85
N GLY A 149 43.28 2.78 -11.68
CA GLY A 149 44.34 3.33 -12.52
C GLY A 149 45.22 4.37 -11.81
N SER A 150 45.05 4.57 -10.50
CA SER A 150 45.74 5.61 -9.70
C SER A 150 45.40 7.05 -10.10
N GLU A 151 44.29 7.26 -10.81
CA GLU A 151 43.80 8.60 -11.15
C GLU A 151 42.96 9.14 -10.00
N ARG A 152 43.15 10.42 -9.65
CA ARG A 152 42.37 11.08 -8.59
C ARG A 152 40.91 11.24 -9.04
N HIS A 153 39.97 10.91 -8.16
CA HIS A 153 38.55 11.13 -8.39
C HIS A 153 38.11 12.59 -8.17
N LEU A 154 36.95 12.99 -8.72
CA LEU A 154 36.30 14.30 -8.53
C LEU A 154 37.17 15.52 -8.90
N VAL A 155 38.09 15.38 -9.86
CA VAL A 155 38.95 16.49 -10.32
C VAL A 155 38.13 17.62 -10.95
N ARG A 156 37.02 17.29 -11.63
CA ARG A 156 36.11 18.27 -12.24
C ARG A 156 35.04 18.73 -11.24
N GLU A 157 34.52 17.80 -10.43
CA GLU A 157 33.49 18.02 -9.42
C GLU A 157 34.10 18.38 -8.05
N GLY A 158 35.07 19.31 -8.04
CA GLY A 158 35.91 19.58 -6.88
C GLY A 158 35.25 20.32 -5.71
N ILE A 159 33.98 20.74 -5.86
CA ILE A 159 33.23 21.47 -4.84
C ILE A 159 31.80 20.93 -4.82
N ILE A 160 31.32 20.53 -3.63
CA ILE A 160 29.93 20.09 -3.42
C ILE A 160 29.33 20.91 -2.28
N ASN A 161 28.22 21.59 -2.55
CA ASN A 161 27.48 22.34 -1.53
C ASN A 161 26.54 21.39 -0.77
N VAL A 162 26.74 21.24 0.54
CA VAL A 162 25.93 20.33 1.38
C VAL A 162 24.47 20.75 1.55
N ILE A 163 24.15 22.05 1.42
CA ILE A 163 22.78 22.55 1.50
C ILE A 163 22.04 22.17 0.21
N ASP A 164 22.65 22.45 -0.94
CA ASP A 164 22.07 22.12 -2.24
C ASP A 164 21.95 20.60 -2.42
N LEU A 165 22.99 19.85 -2.03
CA LEU A 165 22.98 18.39 -2.03
C LEU A 165 21.83 17.83 -1.18
N LYS A 166 21.60 18.37 0.02
CA LYS A 166 20.49 17.95 0.87
C LYS A 166 19.13 18.21 0.20
N THR A 167 18.95 19.37 -0.42
CA THR A 167 17.71 19.70 -1.13
C THR A 167 17.46 18.71 -2.27
N GLN A 168 18.48 18.44 -3.10
CA GLN A 168 18.33 17.52 -4.23
C GLN A 168 18.12 16.08 -3.78
N PHE A 169 18.85 15.64 -2.75
CA PHE A 169 18.67 14.32 -2.18
C PHE A 169 17.24 14.16 -1.67
N ASN A 170 16.76 15.02 -0.78
CA ASN A 170 15.41 14.88 -0.24
C ASN A 170 14.33 14.85 -1.32
N ARG A 171 14.50 15.61 -2.42
CA ARG A 171 13.62 15.53 -3.58
C ARG A 171 13.65 14.14 -4.23
N VAL A 172 14.84 13.64 -4.57
CA VAL A 172 15.02 12.34 -5.23
C VAL A 172 14.59 11.18 -4.32
N GLU A 173 14.83 11.27 -3.02
CA GLU A 173 14.38 10.28 -2.05
C GLU A 173 12.85 10.17 -2.03
N LEU A 174 12.16 11.31 -1.96
CA LEU A 174 10.69 11.35 -1.98
C LEU A 174 10.15 10.74 -3.28
N GLU A 175 10.67 11.15 -4.43
CA GLU A 175 10.24 10.62 -5.73
C GLU A 175 10.49 9.11 -5.87
N LEU A 176 11.63 8.61 -5.38
CA LEU A 176 11.91 7.16 -5.38
C LEU A 176 10.99 6.39 -4.41
N ASP A 177 10.62 6.98 -3.27
CA ASP A 177 9.62 6.39 -2.37
C ASP A 177 8.23 6.36 -3.02
N GLU A 178 7.81 7.44 -3.67
CA GLU A 178 6.53 7.48 -4.40
C GLU A 178 6.50 6.50 -5.57
N PHE A 179 7.60 6.39 -6.33
CA PHE A 179 7.72 5.43 -7.41
C PHE A 179 7.65 3.99 -6.90
N SER A 180 8.35 3.67 -5.81
CA SER A 180 8.30 2.35 -5.18
C SER A 180 6.89 2.01 -4.68
N ASN A 181 6.21 2.95 -4.02
CA ASN A 181 4.84 2.75 -3.55
C ASN A 181 3.88 2.52 -4.72
N PHE A 182 4.01 3.31 -5.79
CA PHE A 182 3.22 3.16 -7.00
C PHE A 182 3.42 1.78 -7.66
N MET A 183 4.67 1.31 -7.76
CA MET A 183 4.96 -0.01 -8.33
C MET A 183 4.45 -1.15 -7.44
N SER A 184 4.49 -0.98 -6.11
CA SER A 184 3.89 -1.91 -5.16
C SER A 184 2.38 -2.00 -5.32
N ASP A 185 1.69 -0.85 -5.40
CA ASP A 185 0.24 -0.79 -5.66
C ASP A 185 -0.12 -1.39 -7.02
N ALA A 186 0.68 -1.12 -8.06
CA ALA A 186 0.53 -1.73 -9.37
C ALA A 186 0.64 -3.25 -9.28
N LEU A 187 1.66 -3.78 -8.60
CA LEU A 187 1.82 -5.22 -8.42
C LEU A 187 0.59 -5.85 -7.75
N ILE A 188 0.05 -5.23 -6.69
CA ILE A 188 -1.18 -5.71 -6.02
C ILE A 188 -2.33 -5.77 -7.03
N ASN A 189 -2.51 -4.74 -7.87
CA ASN A 189 -3.52 -4.74 -8.91
C ASN A 189 -3.31 -5.90 -9.91
N TYR A 190 -2.09 -6.11 -10.39
CA TYR A 190 -1.77 -7.21 -11.30
C TYR A 190 -2.03 -8.58 -10.67
N GLN A 191 -1.65 -8.79 -9.41
CA GLN A 191 -1.89 -10.03 -8.66
C GLN A 191 -3.39 -10.33 -8.48
N LEU A 192 -4.19 -9.28 -8.31
CA LEU A 192 -5.65 -9.40 -8.24
C LEU A 192 -6.29 -9.53 -9.64
N GLY A 193 -5.54 -9.35 -10.72
CA GLY A 193 -6.06 -9.38 -12.09
C GLY A 193 -6.80 -8.10 -12.50
N TYR A 194 -6.47 -6.95 -11.90
CA TYR A 194 -6.97 -5.62 -12.29
C TYR A 194 -6.26 -5.08 -13.54
N PHE A 195 -6.26 -5.86 -14.61
CA PHE A 195 -5.61 -5.48 -15.87
C PHE A 195 -6.22 -6.25 -17.04
N SER A 196 -6.08 -5.72 -18.27
CA SER A 196 -6.54 -6.41 -19.48
C SER A 196 -5.49 -6.29 -20.59
N GLY A 197 -4.69 -7.35 -20.79
CA GLY A 197 -3.56 -7.30 -21.71
C GLY A 197 -2.59 -6.18 -21.31
N VAL A 198 -2.46 -5.15 -22.14
CA VAL A 198 -1.60 -3.99 -21.87
C VAL A 198 -2.21 -2.95 -20.93
N LEU A 199 -3.54 -2.98 -20.74
CA LEU A 199 -4.27 -1.98 -19.95
C LEU A 199 -4.06 -2.21 -18.46
N SER A 200 -3.61 -1.18 -17.75
CA SER A 200 -3.53 -1.19 -16.27
C SER A 200 -4.89 -0.93 -15.63
N ARG A 201 -4.95 -0.99 -14.29
CA ARG A 201 -6.16 -0.60 -13.56
C ARG A 201 -6.57 0.84 -13.87
N ASN A 202 -5.60 1.75 -13.93
CA ASN A 202 -5.87 3.17 -14.19
C ASN A 202 -6.46 3.38 -15.58
N ASP A 203 -6.04 2.58 -16.56
CA ASP A 203 -6.65 2.58 -17.88
C ASP A 203 -8.09 2.06 -17.86
N LEU A 204 -8.35 0.98 -17.13
CA LEU A 204 -9.71 0.46 -16.97
C LEU A 204 -10.63 1.48 -16.29
N VAL A 205 -10.11 2.25 -15.32
CA VAL A 205 -10.82 3.35 -14.66
C VAL A 205 -11.09 4.50 -15.65
N ASP A 206 -10.12 4.93 -16.47
CA ASP A 206 -10.36 5.97 -17.49
C ASP A 206 -11.36 5.50 -18.55
N ILE A 207 -11.25 4.24 -19.01
CA ILE A 207 -12.22 3.63 -19.92
C ILE A 207 -13.61 3.64 -19.28
N ALA A 208 -13.76 3.14 -18.05
CA ALA A 208 -15.04 3.09 -17.36
C ALA A 208 -15.66 4.47 -17.16
N ASN A 209 -14.85 5.50 -16.86
CA ASN A 209 -15.32 6.89 -16.71
C ASN A 209 -15.82 7.52 -18.02
N ARG A 210 -15.29 7.09 -19.17
CA ARG A 210 -15.66 7.65 -20.48
C ARG A 210 -16.84 6.91 -21.11
N LEU A 211 -17.09 5.68 -20.70
CA LEU A 211 -18.23 4.90 -21.17
C LEU A 211 -19.53 5.53 -20.63
N PRO A 212 -20.59 5.59 -21.45
CA PRO A 212 -21.91 5.92 -20.93
C PRO A 212 -22.42 4.80 -20.02
N ASP A 213 -23.47 5.10 -19.26
CA ASP A 213 -24.19 4.07 -18.48
C ASP A 213 -24.51 2.87 -19.35
N ARG A 214 -24.41 1.68 -18.76
CA ARG A 214 -24.49 0.41 -19.49
C ARG A 214 -25.79 0.22 -20.27
N CYS A 215 -26.88 0.83 -19.80
CA CYS A 215 -28.19 0.80 -20.45
C CYS A 215 -28.23 1.58 -21.78
N ALA A 216 -27.32 2.54 -21.98
CA ALA A 216 -27.25 3.40 -23.17
C ALA A 216 -26.35 2.83 -24.28
N TRP A 217 -25.82 1.60 -24.13
CA TRP A 217 -24.87 1.05 -25.12
C TRP A 217 -25.52 0.60 -26.43
N CYS A 218 -26.85 0.59 -26.49
CA CYS A 218 -27.59 0.42 -27.74
C CYS A 218 -27.65 1.71 -28.57
N ASP A 219 -27.28 2.85 -27.98
CA ASP A 219 -27.38 4.15 -28.62
C ASP A 219 -26.19 4.38 -29.57
N PRO A 220 -26.36 5.15 -30.66
CA PRO A 220 -25.29 5.44 -31.61
C PRO A 220 -24.04 6.08 -30.96
N ASP A 221 -24.24 6.88 -29.92
CA ASP A 221 -23.17 7.58 -29.20
C ASP A 221 -22.13 6.61 -28.58
N PHE A 222 -22.56 5.40 -28.21
CA PHE A 222 -21.65 4.38 -27.71
C PHE A 222 -20.63 3.92 -28.76
N LEU A 223 -21.02 3.84 -30.04
CA LEU A 223 -20.10 3.46 -31.11
C LEU A 223 -18.97 4.48 -31.27
N GLN A 224 -19.30 5.77 -31.18
CA GLN A 224 -18.30 6.83 -31.21
C GLN A 224 -17.33 6.72 -30.04
N VAL A 225 -17.83 6.64 -28.80
CA VAL A 225 -17.00 6.50 -27.60
C VAL A 225 -16.11 5.27 -27.67
N LYS A 226 -16.65 4.14 -28.14
CA LYS A 226 -15.92 2.88 -28.32
C LYS A 226 -14.73 3.05 -29.28
N ASP A 227 -14.96 3.68 -30.44
CA ASP A 227 -13.90 3.85 -31.43
C ASP A 227 -12.85 4.88 -30.98
N GLU A 228 -13.24 5.94 -30.28
CA GLU A 228 -12.32 6.87 -29.63
C GLU A 228 -11.42 6.18 -28.58
N LEU A 229 -12.01 5.36 -27.71
CA LEU A 229 -11.28 4.61 -26.69
C LEU A 229 -10.31 3.60 -27.31
N LYS A 230 -10.76 2.86 -28.33
CA LYS A 230 -9.89 1.92 -29.05
C LYS A 230 -8.73 2.64 -29.72
N LEU A 231 -8.95 3.80 -30.32
CA LEU A 231 -7.89 4.61 -30.91
C LEU A 231 -6.90 5.10 -29.84
N LYS A 232 -7.39 5.64 -28.72
CA LYS A 232 -6.56 6.15 -27.62
C LYS A 232 -5.62 5.09 -27.04
N TYR A 233 -6.09 3.85 -26.94
CA TYR A 233 -5.39 2.76 -26.26
C TYR A 233 -4.82 1.71 -27.21
N ASP A 234 -4.85 1.95 -28.53
CA ASP A 234 -4.43 1.02 -29.58
C ASP A 234 -5.04 -0.39 -29.44
N LEU A 235 -6.37 -0.45 -29.26
CA LEU A 235 -7.08 -1.69 -28.98
C LEU A 235 -7.79 -2.28 -30.20
N THR A 236 -7.59 -3.57 -30.41
CA THR A 236 -8.48 -4.38 -31.25
C THR A 236 -9.87 -4.50 -30.62
N ASN A 237 -10.89 -4.82 -31.42
CA ASN A 237 -12.24 -5.10 -30.88
C ASN A 237 -12.21 -6.21 -29.81
N ARG A 238 -11.38 -7.25 -29.99
CA ARG A 238 -11.25 -8.34 -29.01
C ARG A 238 -10.63 -7.85 -27.70
N ALA A 239 -9.59 -7.01 -27.77
CA ALA A 239 -8.94 -6.45 -26.58
C ALA A 239 -9.91 -5.53 -25.82
N PHE A 240 -10.64 -4.68 -26.55
CA PHE A 240 -11.67 -3.83 -25.97
C PHE A 240 -12.76 -4.65 -25.26
N SER A 241 -13.30 -5.69 -25.90
CA SER A 241 -14.30 -6.57 -25.27
C SER A 241 -13.79 -7.26 -24.00
N LYS A 242 -12.51 -7.65 -23.96
CA LYS A 242 -11.92 -8.20 -22.73
C LYS A 242 -11.83 -7.15 -21.61
N ALA A 243 -11.49 -5.91 -21.94
CA ALA A 243 -11.47 -4.80 -20.98
C ALA A 243 -12.87 -4.53 -20.43
N ILE A 244 -13.86 -4.48 -21.31
CA ILE A 244 -15.28 -4.32 -20.96
C ILE A 244 -15.75 -5.42 -20.02
N ASN A 245 -15.43 -6.69 -20.31
CA ASN A 245 -15.80 -7.79 -19.44
C ASN A 245 -15.24 -7.60 -18.02
N ILE A 246 -13.99 -7.16 -17.88
CA ILE A 246 -13.41 -6.89 -16.55
C ILE A 246 -14.15 -5.75 -15.85
N ILE A 247 -14.49 -4.67 -16.57
CA ILE A 247 -15.27 -3.55 -16.02
C ILE A 247 -16.64 -4.03 -15.54
N GLU A 248 -17.38 -4.78 -16.37
CA GLU A 248 -18.71 -5.29 -16.04
C GLU A 248 -18.71 -6.26 -14.86
N THR A 249 -17.62 -7.00 -14.61
CA THR A 249 -17.55 -8.02 -13.54
C THR A 249 -16.85 -7.58 -12.27
N THR A 250 -16.42 -6.31 -12.17
CA THR A 250 -15.63 -5.81 -11.03
C THR A 250 -16.37 -4.64 -10.37
N HIS A 251 -16.84 -4.79 -9.12
CA HIS A 251 -17.81 -3.87 -8.50
C HIS A 251 -17.45 -2.37 -8.57
N ASP A 252 -16.19 -2.02 -8.27
CA ASP A 252 -15.74 -0.62 -8.28
C ASP A 252 -15.65 -0.01 -9.68
N LEU A 253 -15.52 -0.84 -10.72
CA LEU A 253 -15.57 -0.41 -12.13
C LEU A 253 -16.99 -0.48 -12.70
N ALA A 254 -17.74 -1.52 -12.37
CA ALA A 254 -19.12 -1.73 -12.81
C ALA A 254 -20.03 -0.57 -12.38
N LYS A 255 -19.86 -0.07 -11.15
CA LYS A 255 -20.63 1.10 -10.66
C LYS A 255 -20.41 2.35 -11.49
N MET A 256 -19.25 2.49 -12.14
CA MET A 256 -18.92 3.67 -12.96
C MET A 256 -19.71 3.70 -14.26
N ILE A 257 -20.18 2.54 -14.73
CA ILE A 257 -21.07 2.39 -15.88
C ILE A 257 -22.51 2.10 -15.45
N GLY A 258 -22.89 2.47 -14.22
CA GLY A 258 -24.26 2.31 -13.71
C GLY A 258 -24.71 0.88 -13.43
N LEU A 259 -23.78 -0.09 -13.35
CA LEU A 259 -24.09 -1.47 -12.98
C LEU A 259 -23.88 -1.71 -11.48
N GLU A 260 -24.93 -2.18 -10.80
CA GLU A 260 -24.85 -2.67 -9.42
C GLU A 260 -24.72 -4.20 -9.44
N LEU A 261 -23.56 -4.72 -9.05
CA LEU A 261 -23.29 -6.16 -8.96
C LEU A 261 -23.78 -6.74 -7.63
N GLN A 262 -24.09 -8.03 -7.60
CA GLN A 262 -24.46 -8.69 -6.35
C GLN A 262 -23.26 -8.76 -5.39
N LEU A 263 -23.52 -8.60 -4.09
CA LEU A 263 -22.52 -8.83 -3.05
C LEU A 263 -22.19 -10.32 -2.97
N TYR A 264 -20.93 -10.62 -2.64
CA TYR A 264 -20.50 -11.98 -2.40
C TYR A 264 -20.98 -12.47 -1.03
N GLY A 265 -21.73 -13.57 -1.06
CA GLY A 265 -22.09 -14.39 0.08
C GLY A 265 -23.16 -13.84 1.02
N CYS A 266 -23.47 -12.54 0.98
CA CYS A 266 -24.45 -11.92 1.87
C CYS A 266 -25.41 -10.99 1.11
N ASP A 267 -26.61 -10.78 1.67
CA ASP A 267 -27.62 -9.90 1.13
C ASP A 267 -27.95 -8.70 2.06
N GLU A 268 -28.88 -7.84 1.63
CA GLU A 268 -29.33 -6.70 2.44
C GLU A 268 -29.93 -7.12 3.79
N SER A 269 -30.55 -8.30 3.89
CA SER A 269 -31.12 -8.82 5.14
C SER A 269 -30.02 -9.21 6.12
N ASP A 270 -29.01 -9.94 5.66
CA ASP A 270 -27.85 -10.35 6.46
C ASP A 270 -27.13 -9.14 7.05
N ILE A 271 -26.88 -8.12 6.21
CA ILE A 271 -26.19 -6.89 6.62
C ILE A 271 -27.02 -6.14 7.66
N LYS A 272 -28.34 -5.97 7.43
CA LYS A 272 -29.22 -5.33 8.42
C LYS A 272 -29.23 -6.07 9.75
N LEU A 273 -29.15 -7.40 9.73
CA LEU A 273 -29.13 -8.24 10.92
C LEU A 273 -27.82 -8.02 11.69
N ALA A 274 -26.68 -8.02 11.01
CA ALA A 274 -25.38 -7.73 11.60
C ALA A 274 -25.32 -6.31 12.21
N PHE A 275 -25.88 -5.30 11.55
CA PHE A 275 -25.97 -3.94 12.10
C PHE A 275 -26.86 -3.88 13.35
N LEU A 276 -27.97 -4.63 13.36
CA LEU A 276 -28.83 -4.72 14.54
C LEU A 276 -28.10 -5.36 15.73
N MET A 277 -27.34 -6.43 15.46
CA MET A 277 -26.49 -7.08 16.46
C MET A 277 -25.42 -6.13 17.00
N SER A 278 -24.72 -5.40 16.12
CA SER A 278 -23.68 -4.41 16.52
C SER A 278 -24.29 -3.30 17.38
N LYS A 279 -25.42 -2.72 16.96
CA LYS A 279 -26.14 -1.70 17.74
C LYS A 279 -26.58 -2.23 19.11
N PHE A 280 -27.10 -3.46 19.17
CA PHE A 280 -27.51 -4.09 20.42
C PHE A 280 -26.32 -4.29 21.36
N PHE A 281 -25.20 -4.79 20.84
CA PHE A 281 -23.99 -5.04 21.60
C PHE A 281 -23.41 -3.74 22.17
N LEU A 282 -23.28 -2.71 21.34
CA LEU A 282 -22.61 -1.45 21.67
C LEU A 282 -23.45 -0.46 22.50
N ARG A 283 -24.75 -0.69 22.68
CA ARG A 283 -25.71 0.24 23.33
C ARG A 283 -25.31 0.76 24.73
N HIS A 284 -24.41 0.08 25.46
CA HIS A 284 -23.97 0.53 26.80
C HIS A 284 -22.44 0.57 26.98
N ARG A 285 -21.64 0.75 25.92
CA ARG A 285 -20.22 1.07 26.12
C ARG A 285 -20.08 2.55 26.51
N ASN A 286 -20.36 2.88 27.77
CA ASN A 286 -20.10 4.21 28.31
C ASN A 286 -18.81 4.16 29.14
N ILE A 287 -17.69 4.56 28.52
CA ILE A 287 -16.34 4.51 29.12
C ILE A 287 -16.16 5.62 30.17
N ASN A 288 -17.08 6.60 30.21
CA ASN A 288 -17.01 7.80 31.06
C ASN A 288 -17.24 7.55 32.56
N GLN A 289 -17.25 6.28 33.02
CA GLN A 289 -17.47 5.91 34.43
C GLN A 289 -16.19 5.53 35.17
N LEU A 290 -15.03 5.46 34.49
CA LEU A 290 -13.77 5.12 35.13
C LEU A 290 -13.15 6.35 35.82
N THR A 291 -12.74 6.19 37.07
CA THR A 291 -12.06 7.24 37.83
C THR A 291 -10.61 7.35 37.38
N VAL A 292 -10.21 8.57 36.99
CA VAL A 292 -8.82 8.92 36.68
C VAL A 292 -8.14 9.40 37.96
N VAL A 293 -7.03 8.78 38.33
CA VAL A 293 -6.20 9.19 39.47
C VAL A 293 -4.84 9.62 38.92
N SER A 294 -4.43 10.86 39.19
CA SER A 294 -3.15 11.43 38.72
C SER A 294 -2.92 11.29 37.20
N GLY A 295 -3.96 11.55 36.40
CA GLY A 295 -3.87 11.47 34.93
C GLY A 295 -3.83 10.05 34.36
N THR A 296 -3.97 9.01 35.20
CA THR A 296 -3.96 7.61 34.76
C THR A 296 -5.19 6.85 35.25
N ILE A 297 -5.68 5.93 34.42
CA ILE A 297 -6.71 4.96 34.81
C ILE A 297 -5.98 3.78 35.43
N ASN A 298 -6.15 3.55 36.74
CA ASN A 298 -5.73 2.30 37.36
C ASN A 298 -6.90 1.29 37.27
N PRO A 299 -6.81 0.25 36.40
CA PRO A 299 -7.90 -0.71 36.21
C PRO A 299 -8.09 -1.64 37.41
N CYS A 300 -7.10 -1.74 38.29
CA CYS A 300 -7.09 -2.67 39.42
C CYS A 300 -7.49 -2.03 40.75
N ASN A 301 -7.75 -0.71 40.79
CA ASN A 301 -8.30 -0.10 42.02
C ASN A 301 -9.73 -0.60 42.25
N GLY A 302 -10.13 -0.79 43.51
CA GLY A 302 -11.38 -1.50 43.84
C GLY A 302 -12.65 -0.92 43.20
N HIS A 303 -12.68 0.39 42.94
CA HIS A 303 -13.81 1.05 42.26
C HIS A 303 -13.82 0.75 40.75
N ASN A 304 -12.72 1.03 40.05
CA ASN A 304 -12.61 0.79 38.60
C ASN A 304 -12.72 -0.71 38.29
N ALA A 305 -12.14 -1.58 39.12
CA ALA A 305 -12.22 -3.03 38.96
C ALA A 305 -13.67 -3.53 39.04
N ALA A 306 -14.48 -3.00 39.96
CA ALA A 306 -15.89 -3.36 40.07
C ALA A 306 -16.69 -2.91 38.84
N ILE A 307 -16.44 -1.70 38.33
CA ILE A 307 -17.06 -1.17 37.12
C ILE A 307 -16.68 -2.03 35.90
N ILE A 308 -15.40 -2.35 35.73
CA ILE A 308 -14.90 -3.20 34.65
C ILE A 308 -15.53 -4.60 34.72
N LEU A 309 -15.59 -5.20 35.91
CA LEU A 309 -16.19 -6.52 36.11
C LEU A 309 -17.67 -6.54 35.70
N GLU A 310 -18.42 -5.52 36.09
CA GLU A 310 -19.84 -5.43 35.71
C GLU A 310 -20.00 -5.21 34.20
N GLN A 311 -19.15 -4.39 33.58
CA GLN A 311 -19.13 -4.21 32.13
C GLN A 311 -18.82 -5.52 31.38
N ILE A 312 -17.87 -6.32 31.89
CA ILE A 312 -17.56 -7.65 31.33
C ILE A 312 -18.78 -8.56 31.45
N LYS A 313 -19.42 -8.64 32.63
CA LYS A 313 -20.62 -9.45 32.84
C LYS A 313 -21.76 -9.05 31.89
N VAL A 314 -22.01 -7.75 31.73
CA VAL A 314 -23.03 -7.24 30.80
C VAL A 314 -22.68 -7.61 29.35
N SER A 315 -21.42 -7.49 28.95
CA SER A 315 -20.97 -7.84 27.60
C SER A 315 -21.13 -9.34 27.31
N LEU A 316 -20.77 -10.20 28.27
CA LEU A 316 -20.98 -11.65 28.18
C LEU A 316 -22.47 -12.01 28.05
N LYS A 317 -23.34 -11.39 28.87
CA LYS A 317 -24.81 -11.59 28.77
C LYS A 317 -25.34 -11.18 27.39
N ARG A 318 -24.83 -10.09 26.79
CA ARG A 318 -25.24 -9.69 25.44
C ARG A 318 -24.76 -10.68 24.39
N LYS A 319 -23.52 -11.14 24.50
CA LYS A 319 -22.97 -12.16 23.60
C LYS A 319 -23.81 -13.42 23.62
N ASP A 320 -24.20 -13.90 24.81
CA ASP A 320 -25.11 -15.05 24.95
C ASP A 320 -26.49 -14.80 24.29
N ILE A 321 -27.09 -13.63 24.52
CA ILE A 321 -28.36 -13.26 23.87
C ILE A 321 -28.22 -13.27 22.35
N LEU A 322 -27.12 -12.73 21.82
CA LEU A 322 -26.88 -12.69 20.38
C LEU A 322 -26.69 -14.09 19.81
N HIS A 323 -25.88 -14.91 20.47
CA HIS A 323 -25.63 -16.29 20.08
C HIS A 323 -26.94 -17.09 20.02
N ARG A 324 -27.76 -17.04 21.07
CA ARG A 324 -29.05 -17.76 21.12
C ARG A 324 -30.08 -17.27 20.10
N LYS A 325 -30.09 -15.98 19.75
CA LYS A 325 -31.12 -15.40 18.86
C LYS A 325 -30.75 -15.38 17.39
N PHE A 326 -29.46 -15.29 17.07
CA PHE A 326 -29.00 -15.00 15.72
C PHE A 326 -28.07 -16.06 15.13
N ARG A 327 -27.49 -16.99 15.90
CA ARG A 327 -26.57 -18.01 15.36
C ARG A 327 -27.14 -18.74 14.16
N ASP A 328 -28.36 -19.26 14.28
CA ASP A 328 -28.98 -20.09 13.25
C ASP A 328 -29.55 -19.27 12.07
N ARG A 329 -29.41 -17.93 12.11
CA ARG A 329 -29.82 -17.03 11.02
C ARG A 329 -28.69 -16.74 10.03
N PHE A 330 -27.47 -17.15 10.36
CA PHE A 330 -26.32 -17.00 9.49
C PHE A 330 -25.73 -18.37 9.17
N ASN A 331 -25.36 -18.55 7.92
CA ASN A 331 -24.51 -19.66 7.49
C ASN A 331 -23.08 -19.16 7.23
N SER A 332 -22.14 -20.07 7.05
CA SER A 332 -20.73 -19.74 6.84
C SER A 332 -20.49 -18.79 5.66
N ILE A 333 -21.29 -18.90 4.59
CA ILE A 333 -21.18 -18.07 3.38
C ILE A 333 -21.61 -16.63 3.68
N SER A 334 -22.76 -16.44 4.35
CA SER A 334 -23.25 -15.11 4.78
C SER A 334 -22.30 -14.41 5.74
N ILE A 335 -21.68 -15.18 6.65
CA ILE A 335 -20.66 -14.67 7.56
C ILE A 335 -19.43 -14.24 6.77
N SER A 336 -18.96 -15.06 5.83
CA SER A 336 -17.83 -14.73 4.97
C SER A 336 -18.06 -13.45 4.17
N GLY A 337 -19.27 -13.24 3.65
CA GLY A 337 -19.67 -12.00 2.98
C GLY A 337 -19.59 -10.77 3.87
N ILE A 338 -20.11 -10.86 5.11
CA ILE A 338 -20.05 -9.75 6.07
C ILE A 338 -18.60 -9.48 6.52
N LEU A 339 -17.81 -10.52 6.75
CA LEU A 339 -16.40 -10.38 7.08
C LEU A 339 -15.62 -9.71 5.93
N ALA A 340 -15.92 -10.08 4.69
CA ALA A 340 -15.32 -9.44 3.52
C ALA A 340 -15.72 -7.97 3.40
N LEU A 341 -16.97 -7.60 3.69
CA LEU A 341 -17.39 -6.20 3.75
C LEU A 341 -16.68 -5.41 4.86
N PHE A 342 -16.31 -6.06 5.97
CA PHE A 342 -15.59 -5.40 7.06
C PHE A 342 -14.09 -5.27 6.81
N TYR A 343 -13.44 -6.36 6.36
CA TYR A 343 -11.99 -6.43 6.16
C TYR A 343 -11.52 -6.03 4.75
N GLY A 344 -12.43 -5.98 3.78
CA GLY A 344 -12.12 -5.68 2.39
C GLY A 344 -11.47 -4.32 2.22
N ASP A 345 -10.50 -4.25 1.31
CA ASP A 345 -9.82 -3.02 0.95
C ASP A 345 -10.82 -2.00 0.37
N HIS A 346 -10.79 -0.78 0.90
CA HIS A 346 -11.68 0.29 0.52
C HIS A 346 -11.27 0.95 -0.81
N SER A 347 -10.09 0.63 -1.34
CA SER A 347 -9.54 1.20 -2.57
C SER A 347 -9.81 0.36 -3.81
N ASN A 348 -10.06 -0.95 -3.66
CA ASN A 348 -10.29 -1.88 -4.77
C ASN A 348 -11.26 -3.03 -4.41
N SER A 349 -12.19 -3.33 -5.30
CA SER A 349 -13.22 -4.36 -5.09
C SER A 349 -12.74 -5.81 -5.26
N LYS A 350 -11.63 -6.09 -5.95
CA LYS A 350 -11.08 -7.46 -5.96
C LYS A 350 -10.41 -7.86 -4.66
N GLY A 351 -9.94 -6.91 -3.85
CA GLY A 351 -9.54 -7.19 -2.47
C GLY A 351 -10.72 -7.71 -1.65
N TYR A 352 -11.91 -7.13 -1.84
CA TYR A 352 -13.16 -7.64 -1.27
C TYR A 352 -13.49 -9.06 -1.77
N GLN A 353 -13.39 -9.32 -3.08
CA GLN A 353 -13.58 -10.68 -3.63
C GLN A 353 -12.61 -11.70 -3.01
N ARG A 354 -11.32 -11.39 -2.98
CA ARG A 354 -10.28 -12.27 -2.42
C ARG A 354 -10.50 -12.54 -0.94
N GLU A 355 -10.89 -11.53 -0.17
CA GLU A 355 -11.20 -11.70 1.25
C GLU A 355 -12.43 -12.59 1.43
N PHE A 356 -13.46 -12.45 0.60
CA PHE A 356 -14.60 -13.36 0.60
C PHE A 356 -14.18 -14.80 0.30
N GLU A 357 -13.44 -15.04 -0.79
CA GLU A 357 -12.96 -16.37 -1.19
C GLU A 357 -12.13 -17.03 -0.08
N ARG A 358 -11.24 -16.27 0.55
CA ARG A 358 -10.41 -16.74 1.67
C ARG A 358 -11.26 -17.12 2.88
N ARG A 359 -12.28 -16.34 3.22
CA ARG A 359 -13.16 -16.61 4.38
C ARG A 359 -14.10 -17.79 4.12
N ALA A 360 -14.64 -17.86 2.90
CA ALA A 360 -15.49 -18.97 2.47
C ALA A 360 -14.73 -20.30 2.47
N GLY A 361 -13.46 -20.30 2.03
CA GLY A 361 -12.60 -21.49 2.07
C GLY A 361 -12.21 -21.95 3.48
N ASN A 362 -12.24 -21.05 4.48
CA ASN A 362 -11.92 -21.34 5.88
C ASN A 362 -13.16 -21.67 6.73
N GLU A 363 -14.34 -21.78 6.14
CA GLU A 363 -15.61 -22.05 6.82
C GLU A 363 -15.86 -21.12 8.02
N ALA A 364 -15.89 -19.81 7.77
CA ALA A 364 -16.14 -18.81 8.80
C ALA A 364 -17.38 -19.15 9.66
N ASN A 365 -17.26 -18.95 10.97
CA ASN A 365 -18.28 -19.32 11.95
C ASN A 365 -18.83 -18.10 12.71
N PHE A 366 -19.84 -18.34 13.54
CA PHE A 366 -20.53 -17.25 14.24
C PHE A 366 -19.64 -16.45 15.21
N GLU A 367 -18.57 -17.05 15.74
CA GLU A 367 -17.61 -16.33 16.58
C GLU A 367 -16.76 -15.34 15.76
N ASP A 368 -16.47 -15.66 14.49
CA ASP A 368 -15.81 -14.71 13.58
C ASP A 368 -16.71 -13.49 13.33
N LEU A 369 -18.01 -13.71 13.11
CA LEU A 369 -18.99 -12.64 12.96
C LEU A 369 -19.06 -11.79 14.24
N MET A 370 -19.12 -12.43 15.41
CA MET A 370 -19.12 -11.71 16.69
C MET A 370 -17.85 -10.88 16.87
N HIS A 371 -16.68 -11.40 16.49
CA HIS A 371 -15.41 -10.68 16.58
C HIS A 371 -15.44 -9.33 15.85
N VAL A 372 -16.11 -9.23 14.70
CA VAL A 372 -16.23 -7.96 13.97
C VAL A 372 -17.37 -7.09 14.51
N ILE A 373 -18.52 -7.67 14.86
CA ILE A 373 -19.69 -6.96 15.39
C ILE A 373 -19.39 -6.18 16.66
N GLU A 374 -18.46 -6.69 17.48
CA GLU A 374 -18.04 -6.09 18.74
C GLU A 374 -17.10 -4.86 18.57
N LYS A 375 -16.62 -4.61 17.34
CA LYS A 375 -15.70 -3.50 17.04
C LYS A 375 -16.47 -2.20 16.80
N LEU A 376 -15.91 -1.08 17.27
CA LEU A 376 -16.54 0.25 17.17
C LEU A 376 -16.60 0.76 15.72
N ASN A 377 -15.66 0.34 14.88
CA ASN A 377 -15.56 0.72 13.47
C ASN A 377 -16.39 -0.17 12.53
N PHE A 378 -16.98 -1.28 13.00
CA PHE A 378 -17.72 -2.23 12.15
C PHE A 378 -18.70 -1.56 11.20
N ASN A 379 -19.58 -0.73 11.74
CA ASN A 379 -20.61 -0.06 10.93
C ASN A 379 -20.02 0.93 9.91
N LYS A 380 -18.92 1.61 10.26
CA LYS A 380 -18.25 2.59 9.40
C LYS A 380 -17.59 1.89 8.22
N ASP A 381 -16.82 0.84 8.50
CA ASP A 381 -16.03 0.14 7.48
C ASP A 381 -16.94 -0.62 6.50
N VAL A 382 -18.01 -1.26 6.99
CA VAL A 382 -19.01 -1.89 6.11
C VAL A 382 -19.73 -0.86 5.24
N ILE A 383 -20.09 0.31 5.77
CA ILE A 383 -20.70 1.39 4.97
C ILE A 383 -19.75 1.89 3.88
N ASN A 384 -18.48 2.14 4.23
CA ASN A 384 -17.48 2.59 3.27
C ASN A 384 -17.33 1.59 2.13
N ASN A 385 -17.20 0.30 2.46
CA ASN A 385 -17.11 -0.74 1.44
C ASN A 385 -18.38 -0.85 0.59
N LEU A 386 -19.58 -0.69 1.16
CA LEU A 386 -20.81 -0.67 0.35
C LEU A 386 -20.80 0.47 -0.69
N TYR A 387 -20.33 1.68 -0.35
CA TYR A 387 -20.15 2.74 -1.35
C TYR A 387 -19.10 2.37 -2.40
N ASN A 388 -18.00 1.76 -1.98
CA ASN A 388 -16.94 1.34 -2.90
C ASN A 388 -17.41 0.28 -3.89
N LEU A 389 -18.29 -0.62 -3.46
CA LEU A 389 -18.88 -1.69 -4.27
C LEU A 389 -20.11 -1.26 -5.08
N GLY A 390 -20.52 0.01 -5.02
CA GLY A 390 -21.64 0.54 -5.81
C GLY A 390 -23.02 0.49 -5.12
N HIS A 391 -23.12 -0.01 -3.89
CA HIS A 391 -24.38 -0.13 -3.14
C HIS A 391 -24.73 1.13 -2.33
N ALA A 392 -24.67 2.30 -2.95
CA ALA A 392 -24.88 3.59 -2.28
C ALA A 392 -26.25 3.67 -1.59
N ARG A 393 -27.32 3.19 -2.24
CA ARG A 393 -28.69 3.20 -1.67
C ARG A 393 -28.78 2.41 -0.37
N LEU A 394 -28.13 1.24 -0.31
CA LEU A 394 -28.09 0.43 0.90
C LEU A 394 -27.25 1.11 1.99
N ALA A 395 -26.09 1.65 1.62
CA ALA A 395 -25.21 2.37 2.54
C ALA A 395 -25.94 3.57 3.19
N ASP A 396 -26.62 4.40 2.40
CA ASP A 396 -27.42 5.54 2.88
C ASP A 396 -28.54 5.11 3.82
N LYS A 397 -29.27 4.05 3.46
CA LYS A 397 -30.35 3.49 4.28
C LYS A 397 -29.83 3.01 5.64
N LEU A 398 -28.67 2.36 5.67
CA LEU A 398 -28.04 1.92 6.92
C LEU A 398 -27.53 3.10 7.74
N LYS A 399 -26.85 4.07 7.10
CA LYS A 399 -26.33 5.29 7.76
C LYS A 399 -27.46 6.04 8.47
N SER A 400 -28.58 6.26 7.78
CA SER A 400 -29.77 6.92 8.31
C SER A 400 -30.42 6.13 9.46
N LYS A 401 -30.69 4.83 9.26
CA LYS A 401 -31.35 3.98 10.25
C LYS A 401 -30.55 3.82 11.55
N PHE A 402 -29.23 3.79 11.45
CA PHE A 402 -28.33 3.54 12.58
C PHE A 402 -27.67 4.80 13.16
N LYS A 403 -27.94 5.99 12.59
CA LYS A 403 -27.39 7.29 13.02
C LYS A 403 -25.87 7.29 13.10
N ILE A 404 -25.22 6.76 12.07
CA ILE A 404 -23.76 6.67 12.00
C ILE A 404 -23.21 8.01 11.50
N PRO A 405 -22.29 8.68 12.23
CA PRO A 405 -21.74 9.97 11.82
C PRO A 405 -20.98 9.88 10.49
N GLY A 406 -20.86 11.05 9.85
CA GLY A 406 -20.33 11.24 8.49
C GLY A 406 -18.92 10.73 8.28
#